data_AF-A0A920URZ1-F1
#
_entry.id   AF-A0A920URZ1-F1
#
_cell.length_a   1.000
_cell.length_b   1.000
_cell.length_c   1.000
_cell.angle_alpha   90.00
_cell.angle_beta   90.00
_cell.angle_gamma   90.00
#
_symmetry.space_group_name_H-M   'P 1'
#
loop_
_entity.id
_entity.type
_entity.pdbx_description
1 polymer ?
#
loop_
_entity_poly.entity_id
_entity_poly.type
_entity_poly.pdbx_seq_one_letter_code
_entity_poly.pdbx_strand_id
1 'polypeptide(L)'
;MAEFPGRTDFWNIGYPIAGILVYLIAPIAIASIAYAIRRRWKLWHTAQAPVELGSTSDRWKSFLSLIAGGLLAHRKFVRRQDTYPGVMHFAIFWGFSILLIATTLAALEFNAEKYLNWILPTMHIRVQLGFIWDVFGGGLASIGLFMALWRRYVIKPGRLNTALDDAIVLSFLFAILITGFLVEGLRIGSTELNPTSPYFNESIAGWSPIGWVFAKTLLKTGFSANMLETLHAAGWWLHAGIFLIAIIYSASHFDRLTHILVSPMHWYYRNLGPRGALKPMGDFQQLETLVRKTSLIWHGLNY
;
A
#
# COMPACT_ATOMS: atom_id res chain seq x y z
N MET A 1 -3.47 9.91 30.67
CA MET A 1 -2.62 9.68 29.50
C MET A 1 -1.34 10.45 29.75
N ALA A 2 -0.19 9.82 29.58
CA ALA A 2 1.08 10.50 29.79
C ALA A 2 1.23 11.59 28.73
N GLU A 3 1.54 12.83 29.14
CA GLU A 3 1.79 13.91 28.20
C GLU A 3 3.17 13.70 27.56
N PHE A 4 3.20 13.08 26.38
CA PHE A 4 4.39 13.06 25.55
C PHE A 4 4.53 14.39 24.82
N PRO A 5 5.77 14.86 24.56
CA PRO A 5 5.98 16.05 23.75
C PRO A 5 5.33 15.86 22.37
N GLY A 6 4.25 16.62 22.12
CA GLY A 6 3.56 16.62 20.85
C GLY A 6 2.06 16.33 20.94
N ARG A 7 1.61 15.50 19.99
CA ARG A 7 0.25 15.49 19.42
C ARG A 7 -0.69 14.60 20.22
N THR A 8 -1.88 15.11 20.57
CA THR A 8 -2.93 14.29 21.18
C THR A 8 -3.59 13.38 20.16
N ASP A 9 -3.65 12.09 20.48
CA ASP A 9 -4.39 11.13 19.66
C ASP A 9 -5.89 11.44 19.70
N PHE A 10 -6.55 11.35 18.55
CA PHE A 10 -7.96 11.69 18.35
C PHE A 10 -8.38 13.14 18.68
N TRP A 11 -7.43 14.05 18.90
CA TRP A 11 -7.60 15.47 19.30
C TRP A 11 -9.03 16.05 19.17
N ASN A 12 -9.46 16.40 17.95
CA ASN A 12 -10.78 16.99 17.68
C ASN A 12 -11.69 16.06 16.85
N ILE A 13 -11.39 14.76 16.80
CA ILE A 13 -12.09 13.76 15.99
C ILE A 13 -13.26 13.13 16.77
N GLY A 14 -13.50 13.57 18.01
CA GLY A 14 -14.69 13.24 18.79
C GLY A 14 -14.61 11.87 19.49
N TYR A 15 -13.42 11.46 19.91
CA TYR A 15 -13.25 10.25 20.73
C TYR A 15 -13.72 10.52 22.19
N PRO A 16 -14.50 9.62 22.83
CA PRO A 16 -14.77 8.24 22.42
C PRO A 16 -15.93 8.05 21.45
N ILE A 17 -16.90 8.96 21.37
CA ILE A 17 -18.20 8.71 20.68
C ILE A 17 -18.02 8.47 19.18
N ALA A 18 -17.54 9.47 18.43
CA ALA A 18 -17.30 9.32 17.00
C ALA A 18 -16.01 8.52 16.76
N GLY A 19 -14.97 8.78 17.56
CA GLY A 19 -13.67 8.14 17.41
C GLY A 19 -13.69 6.61 17.52
N ILE A 20 -14.65 6.00 18.22
CA ILE A 20 -14.76 4.54 18.30
C ILE A 20 -15.14 3.90 16.95
N LEU A 21 -15.78 4.64 16.03
CA LEU A 21 -16.15 4.11 14.71
C LEU A 21 -14.92 3.75 13.87
N VAL A 22 -13.76 4.34 14.18
CA VAL A 22 -12.48 4.03 13.52
C VAL A 22 -12.09 2.57 13.71
N TYR A 23 -12.52 1.94 14.79
CA TYR A 23 -12.29 0.52 15.04
C TYR A 23 -13.05 -0.39 14.06
N LEU A 24 -14.02 0.12 13.30
CA LEU A 24 -14.68 -0.63 12.22
C LEU A 24 -13.79 -0.73 10.96
N ILE A 25 -12.84 0.18 10.76
CA ILE A 25 -12.00 0.21 9.56
C ILE A 25 -11.12 -1.05 9.49
N ALA A 26 -10.46 -1.41 10.60
CA ALA A 26 -9.58 -2.57 10.65
C ALA A 26 -10.28 -3.90 10.31
N PRO A 27 -11.39 -4.30 10.95
CA PRO A 27 -12.08 -5.56 10.64
C PRO A 27 -12.63 -5.56 9.21
N ILE A 28 -13.16 -4.44 8.69
CA ILE A 28 -13.64 -4.37 7.31
C ILE A 28 -12.48 -4.52 6.31
N ALA A 29 -11.35 -3.86 6.57
CA ALA A 29 -10.15 -3.99 5.74
C ALA A 29 -9.62 -5.43 5.74
N ILE A 30 -9.51 -6.06 6.91
CA ILE A 30 -9.07 -7.46 7.06
C ILE A 30 -10.03 -8.41 6.33
N ALA A 31 -11.35 -8.24 6.50
CA ALA A 31 -12.35 -9.06 5.83
C ALA A 31 -12.27 -8.92 4.30
N SER A 32 -12.07 -7.70 3.80
CA SER A 32 -11.90 -7.41 2.37
C SER A 32 -10.66 -8.10 1.80
N ILE A 33 -9.51 -7.99 2.47
CA ILE A 33 -8.27 -8.65 2.07
C ILE A 33 -8.42 -10.18 2.11
N ALA A 34 -9.03 -10.72 3.18
CA ALA A 34 -9.27 -12.15 3.31
C ALA A 34 -10.20 -12.68 2.20
N TYR A 35 -11.25 -11.94 1.85
CA TYR A 35 -12.13 -12.25 0.73
C TYR A 35 -11.36 -12.30 -0.60
N ALA A 36 -10.51 -11.31 -0.86
CA ALA A 36 -9.71 -11.23 -2.08
C ALA A 36 -8.73 -12.41 -2.21
N ILE A 37 -8.03 -12.75 -1.12
CA ILE A 37 -7.13 -13.90 -1.05
C ILE A 37 -7.91 -15.20 -1.30
N ARG A 38 -9.08 -15.38 -0.65
CA ARG A 38 -9.93 -16.57 -0.82
C ARG A 38 -10.38 -16.74 -2.27
N ARG A 39 -10.78 -15.66 -2.94
CA ARG A 39 -11.17 -15.69 -4.37
C ARG A 39 -10.01 -16.16 -5.25
N ARG A 40 -8.80 -15.66 -5.01
CA ARG A 40 -7.61 -16.06 -5.77
C ARG A 40 -7.17 -17.49 -5.48
N TRP A 41 -7.24 -17.89 -4.23
CA TRP A 41 -6.95 -19.25 -3.79
C TRP A 41 -7.84 -20.28 -4.50
N LYS A 42 -9.15 -20.02 -4.60
CA LYS A 42 -10.07 -20.87 -5.37
C LYS A 42 -9.68 -21.01 -6.85
N LEU A 43 -9.25 -19.91 -7.49
CA LEU A 43 -8.79 -19.94 -8.88
C LEU A 43 -7.54 -20.82 -9.04
N TRP A 44 -6.56 -20.70 -8.15
CA TRP A 44 -5.35 -21.52 -8.20
C TRP A 44 -5.65 -23.01 -7.99
N HIS A 45 -6.60 -23.34 -7.13
CA HIS A 45 -7.01 -24.73 -6.89
C HIS A 45 -7.94 -25.31 -7.96
N THR A 46 -8.45 -24.49 -8.88
CA THR A 46 -9.23 -24.97 -10.03
C THR A 46 -8.32 -25.61 -11.09
N ALA A 47 -7.07 -25.15 -11.20
CA ALA A 47 -6.17 -25.54 -12.28
C ALA A 47 -5.60 -26.97 -12.16
N GLN A 48 -5.75 -27.66 -11.02
CA GLN A 48 -5.30 -29.04 -10.71
C GLN A 48 -3.92 -29.48 -11.27
N ALA A 49 -3.05 -28.53 -11.64
CA ALA A 49 -1.77 -28.87 -12.24
C ALA A 49 -0.85 -29.42 -11.14
N PRO A 50 -0.24 -30.61 -11.34
CA PRO A 50 0.72 -31.14 -10.39
C PRO A 50 1.91 -30.19 -10.27
N VAL A 51 2.05 -29.57 -9.09
CA VAL A 51 3.13 -28.63 -8.79
C VAL A 51 4.31 -29.40 -8.22
N GLU A 52 5.28 -29.71 -9.08
CA GLU A 52 6.54 -30.33 -8.66
C GLU A 52 7.52 -29.25 -8.22
N LEU A 53 7.65 -29.09 -6.92
CA LEU A 53 8.48 -28.04 -6.34
C LEU A 53 9.95 -28.48 -6.14
N GLY A 54 10.29 -29.76 -6.16
CA GLY A 54 11.67 -30.20 -5.89
C GLY A 54 12.14 -29.79 -4.48
N SER A 55 13.45 -29.56 -4.30
CA SER A 55 14.07 -29.34 -2.98
C SER A 55 13.64 -28.04 -2.28
N THR A 56 13.14 -28.16 -1.05
CA THR A 56 12.73 -27.03 -0.19
C THR A 56 13.90 -26.13 0.21
N SER A 57 15.09 -26.69 0.42
CA SER A 57 16.27 -25.92 0.88
C SER A 57 16.78 -24.98 -0.21
N ASP A 58 16.83 -25.46 -1.45
CA ASP A 58 17.27 -24.65 -2.60
C ASP A 58 16.27 -23.54 -2.93
N ARG A 59 14.99 -23.78 -2.67
CA ARG A 59 13.95 -22.74 -2.75
C ARG A 59 14.16 -21.63 -1.75
N TRP A 60 14.39 -21.96 -0.47
CA TRP A 60 14.65 -20.94 0.55
C TRP A 60 15.93 -20.15 0.24
N LYS A 61 17.00 -20.80 -0.18
CA LYS A 61 18.24 -20.12 -0.62
C LYS A 61 17.98 -19.16 -1.79
N SER A 62 17.29 -19.64 -2.82
CA SER A 62 16.90 -18.83 -3.99
C SER A 62 16.00 -17.66 -3.59
N PHE A 63 15.00 -17.91 -2.76
CA PHE A 63 14.04 -16.91 -2.30
C PHE A 63 14.72 -15.82 -1.48
N LEU A 64 15.54 -16.18 -0.50
CA LEU A 64 16.30 -15.22 0.32
C LEU A 64 17.31 -14.43 -0.52
N SER A 65 17.97 -15.07 -1.49
CA SER A 65 18.86 -14.38 -2.44
C SER A 65 18.11 -13.37 -3.30
N LEU A 66 16.89 -13.71 -3.77
CA LEU A 66 16.02 -12.79 -4.51
C LEU A 66 15.45 -11.68 -3.63
N ILE A 67 15.13 -11.95 -2.38
CA ILE A 67 14.74 -10.94 -1.40
C ILE A 67 15.89 -9.96 -1.20
N ALA A 68 17.09 -10.43 -0.87
CA ALA A 68 18.25 -9.56 -0.68
C ALA A 68 18.57 -8.77 -1.97
N GLY A 69 18.57 -9.44 -3.12
CA GLY A 69 18.86 -8.82 -4.41
C GLY A 69 17.74 -7.94 -4.98
N GLY A 70 16.50 -8.16 -4.54
CA GLY A 70 15.28 -7.54 -5.05
C GLY A 70 14.79 -6.39 -4.17
N LEU A 71 14.77 -6.56 -2.84
CA LEU A 71 14.43 -5.51 -1.87
C LEU A 71 15.60 -4.54 -1.65
N LEU A 72 16.83 -5.04 -1.45
CA LEU A 72 17.98 -4.17 -1.14
C LEU A 72 18.73 -3.72 -2.38
N ALA A 73 19.03 -4.64 -3.31
CA ALA A 73 19.85 -4.31 -4.46
C ALA A 73 19.06 -3.93 -5.73
N HIS A 74 17.72 -4.11 -5.72
CA HIS A 74 16.83 -3.92 -6.86
C HIS A 74 17.49 -4.22 -8.21
N ARG A 75 18.14 -5.39 -8.34
CA ARG A 75 19.00 -5.71 -9.50
C ARG A 75 18.28 -5.66 -10.86
N LYS A 76 16.94 -5.61 -10.87
CA LYS A 76 16.13 -5.34 -12.06
C LYS A 76 16.22 -3.89 -12.59
N PHE A 77 16.71 -2.93 -11.80
CA PHE A 77 17.02 -1.56 -12.25
C PHE A 77 18.21 -1.47 -13.21
N VAL A 78 19.00 -2.53 -13.33
CA VAL A 78 20.28 -2.49 -14.07
C VAL A 78 20.07 -2.51 -15.60
N ARG A 79 18.87 -2.84 -16.09
CA ARG A 79 18.52 -2.62 -17.51
C ARG A 79 18.05 -1.20 -17.70
N ARG A 80 18.81 -0.39 -18.46
CA ARG A 80 18.51 1.04 -18.76
C ARG A 80 17.08 1.30 -19.23
N GLN A 81 16.42 0.34 -19.86
CA GLN A 81 15.03 0.45 -20.35
C GLN A 81 13.98 0.34 -19.24
N ASP A 82 14.32 -0.21 -18.07
CA ASP A 82 13.41 -0.49 -16.95
C ASP A 82 13.67 0.39 -15.72
N THR A 83 14.63 1.32 -15.79
CA THR A 83 15.01 2.20 -14.66
C THR A 83 13.86 3.10 -14.22
N TYR A 84 13.22 3.81 -15.15
CA TYR A 84 12.15 4.75 -14.84
C TYR A 84 10.94 4.05 -14.18
N PRO A 85 10.35 2.98 -14.76
CA PRO A 85 9.26 2.24 -14.10
C PRO A 85 9.71 1.63 -12.77
N GLY A 86 10.98 1.24 -12.65
CA GLY A 86 11.56 0.71 -11.44
C GLY A 86 11.58 1.73 -10.29
N VAL A 87 12.18 2.90 -10.50
CA VAL A 87 12.23 3.99 -9.51
C VAL A 87 10.82 4.45 -9.14
N MET A 88 9.93 4.55 -10.12
CA MET A 88 8.52 4.88 -9.91
C MET A 88 7.84 3.90 -8.95
N HIS A 89 7.92 2.58 -9.19
CA HIS A 89 7.30 1.59 -8.30
C HIS A 89 7.99 1.53 -6.94
N PHE A 90 9.31 1.71 -6.87
CA PHE A 90 10.05 1.78 -5.61
C PHE A 90 9.51 2.90 -4.72
N ALA A 91 9.38 4.10 -5.30
CA ALA A 91 8.91 5.28 -4.59
C ALA A 91 7.45 5.11 -4.11
N ILE A 92 6.57 4.57 -4.96
CA ILE A 92 5.19 4.24 -4.59
C ILE A 92 5.19 3.19 -3.46
N PHE A 93 5.86 2.06 -3.64
CA PHE A 93 5.82 0.94 -2.70
C PHE A 93 6.36 1.33 -1.32
N TRP A 94 7.55 1.91 -1.25
CA TRP A 94 8.16 2.28 0.03
C TRP A 94 7.47 3.47 0.67
N GLY A 95 7.06 4.47 -0.11
CA GLY A 95 6.30 5.60 0.41
C GLY A 95 5.00 5.15 1.08
N PHE A 96 4.18 4.35 0.39
CA PHE A 96 2.94 3.82 0.98
C PHE A 96 3.17 2.80 2.10
N SER A 97 4.24 2.02 2.05
CA SER A 97 4.59 1.09 3.13
C SER A 97 4.97 1.82 4.41
N ILE A 98 5.77 2.90 4.30
CA ILE A 98 6.12 3.76 5.43
C ILE A 98 4.87 4.44 6.00
N LEU A 99 3.97 4.95 5.15
CA LEU A 99 2.70 5.53 5.61
C LEU A 99 1.79 4.50 6.30
N LEU A 100 1.69 3.28 5.76
CA LEU A 100 0.92 2.20 6.38
C LEU A 100 1.50 1.82 7.76
N ILE A 101 2.83 1.76 7.88
CA ILE A 101 3.51 1.54 9.15
C ILE A 101 3.22 2.68 10.11
N ALA A 102 3.27 3.94 9.67
CA ALA A 102 2.97 5.12 10.48
C ALA A 102 1.57 5.02 11.11
N THR A 103 0.54 4.76 10.28
CA THR A 103 -0.84 4.64 10.74
C THR A 103 -1.06 3.44 11.65
N THR A 104 -0.44 2.29 11.32
CA THR A 104 -0.54 1.07 12.15
C THR A 104 0.13 1.28 13.50
N LEU A 105 1.32 1.89 13.52
CA LEU A 105 2.05 2.19 14.74
C LEU A 105 1.28 3.18 15.62
N ALA A 106 0.72 4.25 15.05
CA ALA A 106 -0.11 5.20 15.79
C ALA A 106 -1.33 4.52 16.44
N ALA A 107 -1.99 3.61 15.72
CA ALA A 107 -3.07 2.81 16.28
C ALA A 107 -2.59 1.91 17.42
N LEU A 108 -1.44 1.24 17.26
CA LEU A 108 -0.86 0.38 18.31
C LEU A 108 -0.47 1.18 19.55
N GLU A 109 0.20 2.32 19.39
CA GLU A 109 0.60 3.22 20.49
C GLU A 109 -0.62 3.65 21.31
N PHE A 110 -1.65 4.18 20.65
CA PHE A 110 -2.87 4.62 21.33
C PHE A 110 -3.55 3.48 22.10
N ASN A 111 -3.68 2.31 21.47
CA ASN A 111 -4.36 1.18 22.10
C ASN A 111 -3.54 0.55 23.24
N ALA A 112 -2.22 0.46 23.09
CA ALA A 112 -1.33 -0.05 24.11
C ALA A 112 -1.33 0.85 25.35
N GLU A 113 -1.23 2.17 25.18
CA GLU A 113 -1.32 3.09 26.30
C GLU A 113 -2.70 3.01 26.95
N LYS A 114 -3.77 3.11 26.16
CA LYS A 114 -5.12 3.23 26.69
C LYS A 114 -5.64 1.98 27.39
N TYR A 115 -5.42 0.80 26.81
CA TYR A 115 -6.04 -0.44 27.29
C TYR A 115 -5.08 -1.33 28.09
N LEU A 116 -3.77 -1.16 27.88
CA LEU A 116 -2.75 -2.00 28.52
C LEU A 116 -1.84 -1.19 29.46
N ASN A 117 -2.01 0.14 29.55
CA ASN A 117 -1.09 1.05 30.25
C ASN A 117 0.37 0.86 29.82
N TRP A 118 0.60 0.46 28.57
CA TRP A 118 1.92 0.20 28.03
C TRP A 118 2.35 1.32 27.09
N ILE A 119 3.39 2.04 27.50
CA ILE A 119 4.05 3.07 26.70
C ILE A 119 5.08 2.43 25.78
N LEU A 120 4.90 2.59 24.46
CA LEU A 120 5.88 2.13 23.48
C LEU A 120 7.05 3.12 23.36
N PRO A 121 8.30 2.64 23.16
CA PRO A 121 9.47 3.52 23.03
C PRO A 121 9.34 4.58 21.92
N THR A 122 8.61 4.26 20.86
CA THR A 122 8.36 5.13 19.71
C THR A 122 7.57 6.39 20.07
N MET A 123 6.78 6.36 21.15
CA MET A 123 6.00 7.51 21.62
C MET A 123 6.88 8.68 22.07
N HIS A 124 8.07 8.39 22.61
CA HIS A 124 9.03 9.42 23.04
C HIS A 124 9.67 10.17 21.88
N ILE A 125 9.66 9.59 20.68
CA ILE A 125 10.27 10.16 19.46
C ILE A 125 9.25 10.45 18.37
N ARG A 126 7.95 10.51 18.73
CA ARG A 126 6.83 10.62 17.79
C ARG A 126 6.92 11.87 16.89
N VAL A 127 7.38 13.00 17.44
CA VAL A 127 7.60 14.23 16.67
C VAL A 127 8.65 14.02 15.60
N GLN A 128 9.78 13.42 15.95
CA GLN A 128 10.90 13.16 15.06
C GLN A 128 10.55 12.15 13.97
N LEU A 129 9.79 11.12 14.34
CA LEU A 129 9.24 10.15 13.38
C LEU A 129 8.32 10.83 12.35
N GLY A 130 7.72 11.99 12.69
CA GLY A 130 6.98 12.84 11.75
C GLY A 130 7.74 13.12 10.46
N PHE A 131 9.05 13.35 10.53
CA PHE A 131 9.87 13.61 9.34
C PHE A 131 9.96 12.39 8.44
N ILE A 132 10.02 11.19 9.04
CA ILE A 132 10.03 9.94 8.30
C ILE A 132 8.70 9.72 7.59
N TRP A 133 7.60 9.93 8.28
CA TRP A 133 6.25 9.75 7.73
C TRP A 133 5.96 10.77 6.62
N ASP A 134 6.28 12.04 6.84
CA ASP A 134 6.01 13.15 5.92
C ASP A 134 6.90 13.06 4.67
N VAL A 135 8.23 12.95 4.84
CA VAL A 135 9.18 13.01 3.71
C VAL A 135 9.37 11.64 3.05
N PHE A 136 9.74 10.61 3.81
CA PHE A 136 10.05 9.29 3.25
C PHE A 136 8.78 8.46 2.98
N GLY A 137 7.69 8.73 3.69
CA GLY A 137 6.38 8.18 3.38
C GLY A 137 5.69 8.98 2.29
N GLY A 138 5.13 10.12 2.67
CA GLY A 138 4.31 10.96 1.80
C GLY A 138 5.07 11.55 0.61
N GLY A 139 6.22 12.19 0.86
CA GLY A 139 7.02 12.84 -0.18
C GLY A 139 7.50 11.85 -1.23
N LEU A 140 8.05 10.72 -0.80
CA LEU A 140 8.48 9.64 -1.69
C LEU A 140 7.30 9.05 -2.49
N ALA A 141 6.17 8.77 -1.84
CA ALA A 141 4.97 8.30 -2.53
C ALA A 141 4.49 9.31 -3.58
N SER A 142 4.54 10.61 -3.27
CA SER A 142 4.18 11.70 -4.17
C SER A 142 5.03 11.67 -5.43
N ILE A 143 6.35 11.57 -5.29
CA ILE A 143 7.29 11.49 -6.41
C ILE A 143 6.93 10.29 -7.30
N GLY A 144 6.74 9.11 -6.70
CA GLY A 144 6.39 7.90 -7.42
C GLY A 144 5.06 8.03 -8.18
N LEU A 145 4.05 8.64 -7.56
CA LEU A 145 2.75 8.86 -8.17
C LEU A 145 2.79 9.89 -9.31
N PHE A 146 3.53 11.00 -9.16
CA PHE A 146 3.74 11.96 -10.25
C PHE A 146 4.49 11.32 -11.42
N MET A 147 5.50 10.49 -11.14
CA MET A 147 6.16 9.69 -12.18
C MET A 147 5.19 8.74 -12.89
N ALA A 148 4.23 8.16 -12.17
CA ALA A 148 3.19 7.31 -12.75
C ALA A 148 2.22 8.08 -13.66
N LEU A 149 1.78 9.27 -13.24
CA LEU A 149 0.98 10.17 -14.09
C LEU A 149 1.74 10.57 -15.35
N TRP A 150 2.98 11.04 -15.19
CA TRP A 150 3.81 11.47 -16.31
C TRP A 150 4.03 10.34 -17.31
N ARG A 151 4.30 9.13 -16.83
CA ARG A 151 4.44 7.96 -17.70
C ARG A 151 3.15 7.60 -18.42
N ARG A 152 2.01 7.73 -17.75
CA ARG A 152 0.69 7.37 -18.29
C ARG A 152 0.19 8.38 -19.32
N TYR A 153 0.36 9.67 -19.06
CA TYR A 153 -0.25 10.73 -19.86
C TYR A 153 0.71 11.46 -20.79
N VAL A 154 2.03 11.40 -20.54
CA VAL A 154 3.02 12.08 -21.37
C VAL A 154 3.87 11.09 -22.15
N ILE A 155 4.55 10.15 -21.48
CA ILE A 155 5.44 9.18 -22.17
C ILE A 155 4.65 8.19 -23.05
N LYS A 156 3.46 7.76 -22.58
CA LYS A 156 2.54 6.83 -23.27
C LYS A 156 3.26 5.65 -23.97
N PRO A 157 3.96 4.77 -23.23
CA PRO A 157 4.61 3.60 -23.84
C PRO A 157 3.58 2.73 -24.56
N GLY A 158 3.88 2.27 -25.78
CA GLY A 158 2.95 1.46 -26.61
C GLY A 158 2.52 0.10 -26.02
N ARG A 159 2.95 -0.22 -24.80
CA ARG A 159 2.58 -1.43 -24.02
C ARG A 159 1.56 -1.14 -22.92
N LEU A 160 1.13 0.12 -22.73
CA LEU A 160 0.09 0.44 -21.76
C LEU A 160 -1.30 0.25 -22.39
N ASN A 161 -2.00 -0.80 -21.97
CA ASN A 161 -3.45 -0.86 -22.11
C ASN A 161 -4.07 0.00 -20.99
N THR A 162 -4.66 1.14 -21.35
CA THR A 162 -5.33 2.04 -20.41
C THR A 162 -6.69 1.49 -20.01
N ALA A 163 -6.72 0.58 -19.04
CA ALA A 163 -7.98 0.17 -18.42
C ALA A 163 -8.47 1.24 -17.43
N LEU A 164 -9.78 1.44 -17.36
CA LEU A 164 -10.42 2.37 -16.41
C LEU A 164 -10.03 2.07 -14.96
N ASP A 165 -9.93 0.79 -14.59
CA ASP A 165 -9.56 0.38 -13.23
C ASP A 165 -8.16 0.86 -12.81
N ASP A 166 -7.21 0.98 -13.75
CA ASP A 166 -5.90 1.53 -13.44
C ASP A 166 -5.97 3.01 -13.07
N ALA A 167 -6.88 3.76 -13.72
CA ALA A 167 -7.08 5.17 -13.43
C ALA A 167 -7.79 5.34 -12.07
N ILE A 168 -8.75 4.46 -11.74
CA ILE A 168 -9.45 4.49 -10.46
C ILE A 168 -8.49 4.23 -9.29
N VAL A 169 -7.68 3.17 -9.36
CA VAL A 169 -6.69 2.89 -8.29
C VAL A 169 -5.69 4.03 -8.16
N LEU A 170 -5.20 4.56 -9.28
CA LEU A 170 -4.27 5.70 -9.25
C LEU A 170 -4.93 6.93 -8.60
N SER A 171 -6.20 7.21 -8.90
CA SER A 171 -6.96 8.28 -8.26
C SER A 171 -7.11 8.07 -6.77
N PHE A 172 -7.39 6.85 -6.29
CA PHE A 172 -7.43 6.56 -4.85
C PHE A 172 -6.08 6.81 -4.17
N LEU A 173 -4.97 6.39 -4.79
CA LEU A 173 -3.63 6.62 -4.26
C LEU A 173 -3.29 8.11 -4.18
N PHE A 174 -3.67 8.91 -5.18
CA PHE A 174 -3.53 10.36 -5.11
C PHE A 174 -4.45 10.99 -4.06
N ALA A 175 -5.72 10.58 -4.01
CA ALA A 175 -6.71 11.13 -3.10
C ALA A 175 -6.29 10.88 -1.64
N ILE A 176 -5.85 9.67 -1.30
CA ILE A 176 -5.39 9.37 0.06
C ILE A 176 -4.14 10.18 0.43
N LEU A 177 -3.21 10.35 -0.51
CA LEU A 177 -1.99 11.10 -0.27
C LEU A 177 -2.26 12.59 -0.04
N ILE A 178 -3.03 13.21 -0.95
CA ILE A 178 -3.37 14.64 -0.87
C ILE A 178 -4.20 14.92 0.39
N THR A 179 -5.22 14.10 0.66
CA THR A 179 -6.03 14.28 1.87
C THR A 179 -5.22 14.04 3.14
N GLY A 180 -4.22 13.14 3.12
CA GLY A 180 -3.31 12.93 4.25
C GLY A 180 -2.51 14.19 4.59
N PHE A 181 -1.86 14.79 3.59
CA PHE A 181 -1.13 16.06 3.79
C PHE A 181 -2.04 17.21 4.16
N LEU A 182 -3.26 17.28 3.60
CA LEU A 182 -4.23 18.30 3.98
C LEU A 182 -4.65 18.15 5.44
N VAL A 183 -4.97 16.93 5.88
CA VAL A 183 -5.31 16.65 7.28
C VAL A 183 -4.14 17.02 8.19
N GLU A 184 -2.91 16.63 7.86
CA GLU A 184 -1.74 17.01 8.65
C GLU A 184 -1.53 18.54 8.69
N GLY A 185 -1.66 19.23 7.56
CA GLY A 185 -1.50 20.68 7.48
C GLY A 185 -2.61 21.46 8.21
N LEU A 186 -3.85 21.00 8.10
CA LEU A 186 -4.99 21.56 8.83
C LEU A 186 -4.75 21.47 10.35
N ARG A 187 -4.31 20.28 10.81
CA ARG A 187 -3.92 20.07 12.20
C ARG A 187 -2.82 21.04 12.61
N ILE A 188 -1.66 21.02 11.92
CA ILE A 188 -0.51 21.89 12.22
C ILE A 188 -0.89 23.37 12.29
N GLY A 189 -1.73 23.85 11.35
CA GLY A 189 -2.18 25.24 11.32
C GLY A 189 -3.09 25.61 12.49
N SER A 190 -3.91 24.66 12.97
CA SER A 190 -4.81 24.84 14.13
C SER A 190 -4.12 24.64 15.49
N THR A 191 -3.02 23.89 15.54
CA THR A 191 -2.29 23.55 16.77
C THR A 191 -0.90 24.19 16.84
N GLU A 192 0.13 23.59 16.24
CA GLU A 192 1.53 23.99 16.46
C GLU A 192 1.85 25.41 15.98
N LEU A 193 1.12 25.93 14.99
CA LEU A 193 1.28 27.29 14.46
C LEU A 193 0.27 28.29 15.01
N ASN A 194 -0.62 27.88 15.91
CA ASN A 194 -1.64 28.75 16.50
C ASN A 194 -1.20 29.23 17.89
N PRO A 195 -0.88 30.53 18.10
CA PRO A 195 -0.40 31.05 19.38
C PRO A 195 -1.35 30.87 20.56
N THR A 196 -2.65 30.66 20.31
CA THR A 196 -3.64 30.44 21.36
C THR A 196 -3.79 28.95 21.72
N SER A 197 -3.12 28.06 21.00
CA SER A 197 -3.20 26.61 21.24
C SER A 197 -2.27 26.21 22.39
N PRO A 198 -2.69 25.28 23.28
CA PRO A 198 -1.77 24.70 24.27
C PRO A 198 -0.62 23.90 23.63
N TYR A 199 -0.75 23.54 22.35
CA TYR A 199 0.27 22.81 21.58
C TYR A 199 1.17 23.74 20.74
N PHE A 200 1.10 25.06 20.94
CA PHE A 200 1.86 26.02 20.16
C PHE A 200 3.37 25.77 20.31
N ASN A 201 4.00 25.37 19.21
CA ASN A 201 5.43 25.17 19.13
C ASN A 201 5.89 25.11 17.66
N GLU A 202 6.39 26.23 17.15
CA GLU A 202 6.82 26.31 15.75
C GLU A 202 7.96 25.36 15.40
N SER A 203 8.84 25.05 16.37
CA SER A 203 9.95 24.12 16.13
C SER A 203 9.49 22.67 15.91
N ILE A 204 8.38 22.28 16.56
CA ILE A 204 7.78 20.95 16.38
C ILE A 204 7.10 20.85 15.01
N ALA A 205 6.48 21.93 14.53
CA ALA A 205 5.83 21.97 13.23
C ALA A 205 6.79 21.65 12.07
N GLY A 206 8.07 22.02 12.20
CA GLY A 206 9.11 21.76 11.20
C GLY A 206 9.48 20.29 11.00
N TRP A 207 9.07 19.39 11.91
CA TRP A 207 9.30 17.95 11.74
C TRP A 207 8.34 17.29 10.75
N SER A 208 7.33 18.01 10.27
CA SER A 208 6.48 17.57 9.14
C SER A 208 6.56 18.62 8.02
N PRO A 209 7.65 18.68 7.24
CA PRO A 209 7.89 19.78 6.29
C PRO A 209 6.78 19.99 5.25
N ILE A 210 6.23 18.92 4.66
CA ILE A 210 5.18 19.02 3.65
C ILE A 210 3.89 19.49 4.31
N GLY A 211 3.47 18.85 5.41
CA GLY A 211 2.32 19.30 6.22
C GLY A 211 2.46 20.76 6.67
N TRP A 212 3.66 21.19 7.07
CA TRP A 212 3.96 22.57 7.46
C TRP A 212 3.76 23.57 6.30
N VAL A 213 4.18 23.21 5.09
CA VAL A 213 3.92 24.02 3.88
C VAL A 213 2.42 24.16 3.63
N PHE A 214 1.64 23.07 3.75
CA PHE A 214 0.18 23.14 3.65
C PHE A 214 -0.42 24.06 4.72
N ALA A 215 0.01 23.93 5.97
CA ALA A 215 -0.45 24.76 7.08
C ALA A 215 -0.19 26.25 6.84
N LYS A 216 1.06 26.62 6.51
CA LYS A 216 1.43 28.02 6.22
C LYS A 216 0.69 28.57 5.00
N THR A 217 0.46 27.75 3.97
CA THR A 217 -0.29 28.16 2.78
C THR A 217 -1.74 28.47 3.13
N LEU A 218 -2.43 27.61 3.90
CA LEU A 218 -3.81 27.82 4.33
C LEU A 218 -3.97 29.04 5.26
N LEU A 219 -3.03 29.24 6.19
CA LEU A 219 -3.02 30.43 7.04
C LEU A 219 -2.80 31.70 6.20
N LYS A 220 -1.90 31.66 5.21
CA LYS A 220 -1.63 32.80 4.32
C LYS A 220 -2.81 33.16 3.41
N THR A 221 -3.64 32.19 3.04
CA THR A 221 -4.88 32.44 2.28
C THR A 221 -6.02 33.00 3.13
N GLY A 222 -5.81 33.19 4.43
CA GLY A 222 -6.75 33.86 5.34
C GLY A 222 -7.67 32.94 6.12
N PHE A 223 -7.43 31.63 6.13
CA PHE A 223 -8.20 30.71 6.98
C PHE A 223 -7.88 30.95 8.46
N SER A 224 -8.91 31.11 9.27
CA SER A 224 -8.76 31.22 10.73
C SER A 224 -8.45 29.86 11.35
N ALA A 225 -7.80 29.84 12.52
CA ALA A 225 -7.48 28.60 13.23
C ALA A 225 -8.74 27.75 13.52
N ASN A 226 -9.86 28.39 13.87
CA ASN A 226 -11.14 27.71 14.10
C ASN A 226 -11.70 27.04 12.82
N MET A 227 -11.53 27.68 11.66
CA MET A 227 -11.91 27.10 10.38
C MET A 227 -11.01 25.89 10.04
N LEU A 228 -9.70 26.00 10.28
CA LEU A 228 -8.77 24.89 10.08
C LEU A 228 -9.10 23.69 10.97
N GLU A 229 -9.46 23.93 12.23
CA GLU A 229 -9.90 22.88 13.17
C GLU A 229 -11.18 22.18 12.66
N THR A 230 -12.17 22.94 12.22
CA THR A 230 -13.43 22.39 11.66
C THR A 230 -13.16 21.55 10.40
N LEU A 231 -12.35 22.09 9.49
CA LEU A 231 -11.95 21.39 8.27
C LEU A 231 -11.09 20.16 8.56
N HIS A 232 -10.26 20.19 9.62
CA HIS A 232 -9.49 19.04 10.06
C HIS A 232 -10.42 17.89 10.44
N ALA A 233 -11.43 18.14 11.28
CA ALA A 233 -12.36 17.11 11.72
C ALA A 233 -13.10 16.46 10.54
N ALA A 234 -13.62 17.26 9.61
CA ALA A 234 -14.29 16.75 8.41
C ALA A 234 -13.32 16.03 7.44
N GLY A 235 -12.14 16.62 7.21
CA GLY A 235 -11.11 16.09 6.34
C GLY A 235 -10.54 14.76 6.85
N TRP A 236 -10.45 14.60 8.17
CA TRP A 236 -9.99 13.36 8.79
C TRP A 236 -10.95 12.20 8.48
N TRP A 237 -12.26 12.41 8.65
CA TRP A 237 -13.26 11.40 8.31
C TRP A 237 -13.34 11.13 6.81
N LEU A 238 -13.17 12.15 5.97
CA LEU A 238 -13.06 11.98 4.53
C LEU A 238 -11.85 11.11 4.16
N HIS A 239 -10.68 11.38 4.72
CA HIS A 239 -9.46 10.61 4.50
C HIS A 239 -9.63 9.15 4.92
N ALA A 240 -10.20 8.91 6.12
CA ALA A 240 -10.50 7.57 6.62
C ALA A 240 -11.50 6.82 5.70
N GLY A 241 -12.52 7.51 5.20
CA GLY A 241 -13.48 6.97 4.22
C GLY A 241 -12.83 6.62 2.89
N ILE A 242 -11.97 7.48 2.35
CA ILE A 242 -11.20 7.22 1.11
C ILE A 242 -10.34 5.97 1.29
N PHE A 243 -9.65 5.83 2.42
CA PHE A 243 -8.83 4.66 2.72
C PHE A 243 -9.67 3.38 2.71
N LEU A 244 -10.81 3.39 3.40
CA LEU A 244 -11.70 2.23 3.50
C LEU A 244 -12.25 1.84 2.13
N ILE A 245 -12.76 2.80 1.36
CA ILE A 245 -13.29 2.57 0.01
C ILE A 245 -12.18 2.06 -0.92
N ALA A 246 -10.98 2.63 -0.85
CA ALA A 246 -9.84 2.19 -1.65
C ALA A 246 -9.47 0.72 -1.38
N ILE A 247 -9.49 0.28 -0.12
CA ILE A 247 -9.24 -1.12 0.24
C ILE A 247 -10.35 -2.03 -0.29
N ILE A 248 -11.62 -1.68 -0.08
CA ILE A 248 -12.76 -2.49 -0.54
C ILE A 248 -12.75 -2.61 -2.07
N TYR A 249 -12.53 -1.50 -2.79
CA TYR A 249 -12.43 -1.48 -4.24
C TYR A 249 -11.25 -2.34 -4.73
N SER A 250 -10.08 -2.17 -4.13
CA SER A 250 -8.87 -2.94 -4.48
C SER A 250 -9.02 -4.44 -4.21
N ALA A 251 -9.73 -4.81 -3.15
CA ALA A 251 -10.00 -6.20 -2.78
C ALA A 251 -11.07 -6.85 -3.68
N SER A 252 -12.05 -6.10 -4.15
CA SER A 252 -13.09 -6.59 -5.07
C SER A 252 -12.57 -6.71 -6.52
N HIS A 253 -11.76 -5.75 -6.96
CA HIS A 253 -11.16 -5.68 -8.30
C HIS A 253 -9.70 -6.16 -8.28
N PHE A 254 -9.48 -7.29 -7.58
CA PHE A 254 -8.20 -7.90 -7.24
C PHE A 254 -7.44 -8.48 -8.45
N ASP A 255 -7.14 -7.64 -9.43
CA ASP A 255 -6.34 -8.01 -10.60
C ASP A 255 -5.04 -7.20 -10.65
N ARG A 256 -5.10 -5.90 -10.38
CA ARG A 256 -3.97 -4.97 -10.56
C ARG A 256 -2.97 -4.94 -9.40
N LEU A 257 -3.45 -4.89 -8.15
CA LEU A 257 -2.58 -4.81 -6.95
C LEU A 257 -2.12 -6.18 -6.44
N THR A 258 -2.60 -7.26 -7.04
CA THR A 258 -2.23 -8.63 -6.64
C THR A 258 -0.74 -8.89 -6.71
N HIS A 259 -0.03 -8.20 -7.60
CA HIS A 259 1.41 -8.35 -7.75
C HIS A 259 2.17 -8.07 -6.45
N ILE A 260 1.63 -7.25 -5.54
CA ILE A 260 2.23 -7.00 -4.22
C ILE A 260 2.29 -8.30 -3.41
N LEU A 261 1.24 -9.13 -3.48
CA LEU A 261 1.14 -10.40 -2.76
C LEU A 261 1.71 -11.58 -3.55
N VAL A 262 1.44 -11.63 -4.86
CA VAL A 262 1.74 -12.77 -5.73
C VAL A 262 3.19 -12.75 -6.22
N SER A 263 3.84 -11.58 -6.37
CA SER A 263 5.24 -11.55 -6.85
C SER A 263 6.22 -12.22 -5.90
N PRO A 264 6.17 -11.99 -4.56
CA PRO A 264 6.99 -12.74 -3.62
C PRO A 264 6.69 -14.24 -3.64
N MET A 265 5.40 -14.61 -3.73
CA MET A 265 5.01 -16.03 -3.87
C MET A 265 5.61 -16.65 -5.14
N HIS A 266 5.61 -15.92 -6.26
CA HIS A 266 6.21 -16.38 -7.50
C HIS A 266 7.72 -16.61 -7.37
N TRP A 267 8.44 -15.77 -6.61
CA TRP A 267 9.87 -16.01 -6.36
C TRP A 267 10.13 -17.32 -5.62
N TYR A 268 9.24 -17.68 -4.71
CA TYR A 268 9.31 -18.95 -3.99
C TYR A 268 8.93 -20.14 -4.87
N TYR A 269 7.83 -20.04 -5.63
CA TYR A 269 7.28 -21.13 -6.44
C TYR A 269 7.86 -21.26 -7.86
N ARG A 270 8.79 -20.38 -8.27
CA ARG A 270 9.40 -20.47 -9.60
C ARG A 270 10.08 -21.82 -9.85
N ASN A 271 10.12 -22.24 -11.12
CA ASN A 271 10.93 -23.39 -11.51
C ASN A 271 12.43 -23.05 -11.34
N LEU A 272 13.16 -23.91 -10.63
CA LEU A 272 14.61 -23.77 -10.42
C LEU A 272 15.43 -24.50 -11.50
N GLY A 273 14.78 -25.27 -12.38
CA GLY A 273 15.41 -25.95 -13.50
C GLY A 273 15.89 -25.01 -14.63
N PRO A 274 16.54 -25.56 -15.66
CA PRO A 274 17.05 -24.79 -16.79
C PRO A 274 15.96 -23.96 -17.47
N ARG A 275 16.26 -22.71 -17.82
CA ARG A 275 15.30 -21.83 -18.51
C ARG A 275 14.93 -22.41 -19.87
N GLY A 276 13.63 -22.52 -20.15
CA GLY A 276 13.12 -23.06 -21.42
C GLY A 276 13.06 -24.58 -21.50
N ALA A 277 13.44 -25.31 -20.44
CA ALA A 277 13.22 -26.75 -20.38
C ALA A 277 11.72 -27.04 -20.25
N LEU A 278 11.16 -27.69 -21.28
CA LEU A 278 9.82 -28.25 -21.21
C LEU A 278 9.85 -29.48 -20.29
N LYS A 279 8.75 -29.70 -19.55
CA LYS A 279 8.58 -30.99 -18.89
C LYS A 279 8.56 -32.08 -19.98
N PRO A 280 9.25 -33.21 -19.79
CA PRO A 280 9.10 -34.36 -20.66
C PRO A 280 7.61 -34.68 -20.76
N MET A 281 7.12 -34.94 -21.97
CA MET A 281 5.70 -35.23 -22.20
C MET A 281 5.25 -36.58 -21.57
N GLY A 282 6.17 -37.32 -20.97
CA GLY A 282 5.93 -38.65 -20.42
C GLY A 282 6.11 -39.72 -21.50
N ASP A 283 5.48 -40.88 -21.30
CA ASP A 283 5.52 -41.98 -22.27
C ASP A 283 4.63 -41.69 -23.48
N PHE A 284 5.25 -41.65 -24.66
CA PHE A 284 4.56 -41.37 -25.93
C PHE A 284 3.48 -42.41 -26.25
N GLN A 285 3.62 -43.67 -25.81
CA GLN A 285 2.61 -44.72 -26.07
C GLN A 285 1.31 -44.48 -25.32
N GLN A 286 1.37 -43.91 -24.11
CA GLN A 286 0.19 -43.53 -23.33
C GLN A 286 -0.50 -42.27 -23.90
N LEU A 287 0.29 -41.36 -24.47
CA LEU A 287 -0.24 -40.16 -25.11
C LEU A 287 -0.95 -40.46 -26.42
N GLU A 288 -0.42 -41.36 -27.26
CA GLU A 288 -1.09 -41.80 -28.48
C GLU A 288 -2.45 -42.41 -28.18
N THR A 289 -2.58 -43.20 -27.11
CA THR A 289 -3.86 -43.79 -26.71
C THR A 289 -4.88 -42.74 -26.23
N LEU A 290 -4.44 -41.69 -25.54
CA LEU A 290 -5.29 -40.57 -25.12
C LEU A 290 -5.76 -39.70 -26.30
N VAL A 291 -4.87 -39.41 -27.24
CA VAL A 291 -5.20 -38.67 -28.48
C VAL A 291 -6.18 -39.49 -29.33
N ARG A 292 -5.97 -40.80 -29.46
CA ARG A 292 -6.87 -41.69 -30.21
C ARG A 292 -8.26 -41.79 -29.56
N LYS A 293 -8.34 -41.83 -28.22
CA LYS A 293 -9.61 -41.81 -27.49
C LYS A 293 -10.37 -40.49 -27.65
N THR A 294 -9.67 -39.36 -27.61
CA THR A 294 -10.30 -38.04 -27.77
C THR A 294 -10.68 -37.75 -29.22
N SER A 295 -9.88 -38.18 -30.21
CA SER A 295 -10.24 -38.04 -31.63
C SER A 295 -11.50 -38.85 -32.01
N LEU A 296 -11.68 -40.03 -31.40
CA LEU A 296 -12.90 -40.84 -31.56
C LEU A 296 -14.15 -40.16 -30.96
N ILE A 297 -14.00 -39.41 -29.87
CA ILE A 297 -15.11 -38.63 -29.27
C ILE A 297 -15.51 -37.45 -30.19
N TRP A 298 -14.54 -36.79 -30.83
CA TRP A 298 -14.82 -35.69 -31.76
C TRP A 298 -15.41 -36.16 -33.11
N HIS A 299 -15.09 -37.37 -33.56
CA HIS A 299 -15.69 -37.94 -34.77
C HIS A 299 -17.06 -38.62 -34.53
N GLY A 300 -17.40 -38.95 -33.27
CA GLY A 300 -18.71 -39.49 -32.90
C GLY A 300 -19.82 -38.44 -32.69
N LEU A 301 -19.48 -37.14 -32.72
CA LEU A 301 -20.42 -36.02 -32.55
C LEU A 301 -20.85 -35.36 -33.88
N ASN A 302 -20.46 -35.94 -35.01
CA ASN A 302 -20.83 -35.47 -36.36
C ASN A 302 -21.81 -36.41 -37.08
N TYR A 303 -22.81 -36.94 -36.36
CA TYR A 303 -23.97 -37.62 -36.96
C TYR A 303 -25.27 -37.08 -36.35
#